data_AF-A0A8S3EEA8-F1
#
_entry.id   AF-A0A8S3EEA8-F1
#
_cell.length_a   1.000
_cell.length_b   1.000
_cell.length_c   1.000
_cell.angle_alpha   90.00
_cell.angle_beta   90.00
_cell.angle_gamma   90.00
#
_symmetry.space_group_name_H-M   'P 1'
#
loop_
_entity.id
_entity.type
_entity.pdbx_description
1 polymer ?
#
loop_
_entity_poly.entity_id
_entity_poly.type
_entity_poly.pdbx_seq_one_letter_code
_entity_poly.pdbx_strand_id
1 'polypeptide(L)'
;SSDSQWQVAFACFSFGGMGSTTVMAKITQQNLIGLPWTRSTMNKTCEWILNELPLDETSLGGQPEYRRTLIQSFLFKFYTYVCCELRQTTIDATDNSIAYPYRRPISHAQQTIPECPQSQKVVGTSLLHQSGYLQATGEATYVDDIPSLTNTLHAAFVLSTKPNARIKHIGMKSEIFPLIR
;
A
#
# COMPACT_ATOMS: atom_id res chain seq x y z
N SER A 1 -32.97 32.79 11.24
CA SER A 1 -33.21 32.10 9.96
C SER A 1 -32.78 30.66 10.15
N SER A 2 -33.68 29.71 9.97
CA SER A 2 -33.49 28.29 10.28
C SER A 2 -32.27 27.68 9.57
N ASP A 3 -31.27 27.26 10.35
CA ASP A 3 -30.07 26.55 9.88
C ASP A 3 -30.47 25.31 9.08
N SER A 4 -30.37 25.40 7.75
CA SER A 4 -30.61 24.28 6.86
C SER A 4 -29.38 23.36 6.91
N GLN A 5 -29.45 22.34 7.77
CA GLN A 5 -28.41 21.32 7.86
C GLN A 5 -28.41 20.45 6.61
N TRP A 6 -27.23 20.23 6.02
CA TRP A 6 -27.06 19.34 4.87
C TRP A 6 -27.49 17.92 5.24
N GLN A 7 -28.30 17.28 4.39
CA GLN A 7 -28.79 15.91 4.58
C GLN A 7 -28.27 15.00 3.48
N VAL A 8 -28.09 13.73 3.81
CA VAL A 8 -27.61 12.70 2.87
C VAL A 8 -28.77 12.23 2.00
N ALA A 9 -28.78 12.61 0.72
CA ALA A 9 -29.74 12.08 -0.24
C ALA A 9 -29.41 10.64 -0.68
N PHE A 10 -28.13 10.32 -0.79
CA PHE A 10 -27.61 9.02 -1.22
C PHE A 10 -26.19 8.81 -0.70
N ALA A 11 -25.82 7.56 -0.39
CA ALA A 11 -24.46 7.19 0.02
C ALA A 11 -24.06 5.82 -0.56
N CYS A 12 -22.79 5.67 -0.93
CA CYS A 12 -22.21 4.42 -1.38
C CYS A 12 -20.79 4.27 -0.83
N PHE A 13 -20.52 3.14 -0.18
CA PHE A 13 -19.23 2.81 0.42
C PHE A 13 -18.83 1.37 0.07
N SER A 14 -17.67 1.22 -0.56
CA SER A 14 -17.09 -0.07 -0.90
C SER A 14 -15.66 -0.18 -0.36
N PHE A 15 -15.29 -1.34 0.16
CA PHE A 15 -13.98 -1.59 0.78
C PHE A 15 -13.32 -2.82 0.19
N GLY A 16 -12.04 -2.67 -0.17
CA GLY A 16 -11.13 -3.78 -0.46
C GLY A 16 -10.35 -4.19 0.79
N GLY A 17 -9.84 -5.43 0.81
CA GLY A 17 -9.01 -5.93 1.92
C GLY A 17 -9.78 -6.31 3.20
N MET A 18 -11.11 -6.23 3.17
CA MET A 18 -12.02 -6.62 4.26
C MET A 18 -12.59 -8.03 4.13
N GLY A 19 -12.25 -8.73 3.05
CA GLY A 19 -12.66 -10.09 2.76
C GLY A 19 -11.88 -10.64 1.57
N SER A 20 -12.32 -11.77 1.01
CA SER A 20 -11.72 -12.35 -0.20
C SER A 20 -11.97 -11.53 -1.46
N THR A 21 -12.97 -10.64 -1.42
CA THR A 21 -13.39 -9.77 -2.53
C THR A 21 -13.75 -8.38 -2.00
N THR A 22 -13.97 -7.43 -2.90
CA THR A 22 -14.50 -6.10 -2.56
C THR A 22 -15.91 -6.22 -2.00
N VAL A 23 -16.17 -5.60 -0.85
CA VAL A 23 -17.46 -5.63 -0.15
C VAL A 23 -18.09 -4.24 -0.11
N MET A 24 -19.42 -4.19 -0.15
CA MET A 24 -20.19 -2.94 0.03
C MET A 24 -20.88 -2.94 1.39
N ALA A 25 -20.77 -1.82 2.12
CA ALA A 25 -21.42 -1.62 3.41
C ALA A 25 -22.89 -1.16 3.22
N LYS A 26 -23.73 -2.02 2.67
CA LYS A 26 -25.12 -1.72 2.27
C LYS A 26 -26.00 -1.28 3.43
N ILE A 27 -25.86 -1.91 4.61
CA ILE A 27 -26.65 -1.59 5.80
C ILE A 27 -26.28 -0.19 6.30
N THR A 28 -24.98 0.08 6.42
CA THR A 28 -24.45 1.38 6.81
C THR A 28 -24.87 2.49 5.84
N GLN A 29 -24.83 2.22 4.53
CA GLN A 29 -25.29 3.15 3.49
C GLN A 29 -26.78 3.50 3.66
N GLN A 30 -27.64 2.50 3.86
CA GLN A 30 -29.08 2.70 4.03
C GLN A 30 -29.40 3.50 5.28
N ASN A 31 -28.75 3.21 6.41
CA ASN A 31 -28.95 3.92 7.66
C ASN A 31 -28.53 5.40 7.59
N LEU A 32 -27.63 5.74 6.67
CA LEU A 32 -27.11 7.10 6.53
C LEU A 32 -28.05 8.03 5.72
N ILE A 33 -28.89 7.46 4.85
CA ILE A 33 -29.81 8.23 4.00
C ILE A 33 -30.83 8.99 4.87
N GLY A 34 -31.03 10.28 4.56
CA GLY A 34 -31.94 11.18 5.27
C GLY A 34 -31.38 11.76 6.56
N LEU A 35 -30.21 11.32 7.03
CA LEU A 35 -29.57 11.89 8.22
C LEU A 35 -28.78 13.17 7.90
N PRO A 36 -28.65 14.10 8.86
CA PRO A 36 -27.84 15.30 8.67
C PRO A 36 -26.35 14.95 8.67
N TRP A 37 -25.56 15.63 7.84
CA TRP A 37 -24.11 15.44 7.72
C TRP A 37 -23.37 16.13 8.88
N THR A 38 -23.34 15.47 10.04
CA THR A 38 -22.76 16.00 11.28
C THR A 38 -21.79 15.00 11.92
N ARG A 39 -20.93 15.48 12.84
CA ARG A 39 -20.01 14.62 13.60
C ARG A 39 -20.73 13.51 14.37
N SER A 40 -21.93 13.77 14.90
CA SER A 40 -22.74 12.75 15.60
C SER A 40 -23.17 11.62 14.65
N THR A 41 -23.64 11.97 13.45
CA THR A 41 -23.98 11.00 12.40
C THR A 41 -22.76 10.19 11.98
N MET A 42 -21.59 10.83 11.86
CA MET A 42 -20.37 10.15 11.46
C MET A 42 -19.87 9.17 12.53
N ASN A 43 -19.95 9.51 13.82
CA ASN A 43 -19.62 8.58 14.90
C ASN A 43 -20.50 7.32 14.86
N LYS A 44 -21.82 7.48 14.64
CA LYS A 44 -22.75 6.34 14.46
C LYS A 44 -22.41 5.51 13.21
N THR A 45 -22.02 6.18 12.12
CA THR A 45 -21.59 5.51 10.89
C THR A 45 -20.36 4.62 11.13
N CYS A 46 -19.39 5.11 11.91
CA CYS A 46 -18.22 4.34 12.33
C CYS A 46 -18.56 3.13 13.22
N GLU A 47 -19.64 3.18 14.00
CA GLU A 47 -20.12 2.02 14.78
C GLU A 47 -20.85 1.01 13.88
N TRP A 48 -21.75 1.47 13.01
CA TRP A 48 -22.49 0.60 12.09
C TRP A 48 -21.56 -0.18 11.17
N ILE A 49 -20.53 0.45 10.64
CA ILE A 49 -19.64 -0.19 9.69
C ILE A 49 -18.79 -1.29 10.33
N LEU A 50 -18.41 -1.14 11.61
CA LEU A 50 -17.67 -2.16 12.35
C LEU A 50 -18.54 -3.39 12.62
N ASN A 51 -19.84 -3.20 12.84
CA ASN A 51 -20.79 -4.30 13.00
C ASN A 51 -21.09 -5.00 11.67
N GLU A 52 -21.14 -4.25 10.57
CA GLU A 52 -21.40 -4.79 9.23
C GLU A 52 -20.19 -5.50 8.61
N LEU A 53 -18.98 -5.02 8.88
CA LEU A 53 -17.73 -5.57 8.36
C LEU A 53 -16.84 -6.12 9.50
N PRO A 54 -17.27 -7.21 10.17
CA PRO A 54 -16.49 -7.80 11.25
C PRO A 54 -15.21 -8.43 10.69
N LEU A 55 -14.09 -8.18 11.38
CA LEU A 55 -12.84 -8.91 11.18
C LEU A 55 -12.48 -9.61 12.48
N ASP A 56 -12.35 -10.93 12.41
CA ASP A 56 -11.86 -11.75 13.51
C ASP A 56 -10.33 -11.87 13.48
N GLU A 57 -9.76 -12.44 14.55
CA GLU A 57 -8.32 -12.67 14.67
C GLU A 57 -7.78 -13.70 13.66
N THR A 58 -8.67 -14.55 13.11
CA THR A 58 -8.32 -15.59 12.14
C THR A 58 -8.38 -15.11 10.69
N SER A 59 -8.77 -13.86 10.48
CA SER A 59 -9.02 -13.30 9.17
C SER A 59 -7.75 -13.27 8.33
N LEU A 60 -7.82 -13.84 7.13
CA LEU A 60 -6.71 -13.89 6.18
C LEU A 60 -6.19 -12.47 5.89
N GLY A 61 -4.87 -12.37 5.71
CA GLY A 61 -4.16 -11.09 5.53
C GLY A 61 -3.66 -10.46 6.84
N GLY A 62 -4.07 -10.97 8.00
CA GLY A 62 -3.59 -10.49 9.30
C GLY A 62 -4.08 -9.08 9.66
N GLN A 63 -3.51 -8.51 10.72
CA GLN A 63 -3.75 -7.15 11.20
C GLN A 63 -5.24 -6.71 11.24
N PRO A 64 -6.15 -7.50 11.84
CA PRO A 64 -7.59 -7.21 11.84
C PRO A 64 -7.94 -5.91 12.59
N GLU A 65 -7.22 -5.58 13.65
CA GLU A 65 -7.39 -4.32 14.39
C GLU A 65 -7.06 -3.11 13.52
N TYR A 66 -5.88 -3.13 12.86
CA TYR A 66 -5.48 -2.09 11.92
C TYR A 66 -6.51 -1.88 10.81
N ARG A 67 -6.98 -2.96 10.18
CA ARG A 67 -7.99 -2.89 9.13
C ARG A 67 -9.32 -2.30 9.60
N ARG A 68 -9.78 -2.67 10.80
CA ARG A 68 -10.98 -2.09 11.43
C ARG A 68 -10.83 -0.58 11.65
N THR A 69 -9.71 -0.16 12.24
CA THR A 69 -9.42 1.27 12.45
C THR A 69 -9.26 2.03 11.14
N LEU A 70 -8.71 1.40 10.10
CA LEU A 70 -8.47 2.02 8.80
C LEU A 70 -9.79 2.39 8.10
N ILE A 71 -10.80 1.53 8.15
CA ILE A 71 -12.13 1.86 7.59
C ILE A 71 -12.72 3.09 8.26
N GLN A 72 -12.72 3.12 9.59
CA GLN A 72 -13.24 4.26 10.34
C GLN A 72 -12.46 5.53 10.02
N SER A 73 -11.14 5.42 9.86
CA SER A 73 -10.27 6.52 9.46
C SER A 73 -10.56 7.01 8.04
N PHE A 74 -10.87 6.13 7.09
CA PHE A 74 -11.30 6.51 5.75
C PHE A 74 -12.67 7.20 5.73
N LEU A 75 -13.63 6.71 6.52
CA LEU A 75 -14.92 7.39 6.69
C LEU A 75 -14.74 8.78 7.29
N PHE A 76 -13.94 8.90 8.35
CA PHE A 76 -13.66 10.18 8.99
C PHE A 76 -12.94 11.14 8.03
N LYS A 77 -11.96 10.65 7.27
CA LYS A 77 -11.29 11.44 6.24
C LYS A 77 -12.26 11.94 5.16
N PHE A 78 -13.16 11.08 4.70
CA PHE A 78 -14.18 11.45 3.73
C PHE A 78 -15.19 12.46 4.31
N TYR A 79 -15.60 12.29 5.56
CA TYR A 79 -16.41 13.25 6.30
C TYR A 79 -15.77 14.64 6.32
N THR A 80 -14.51 14.72 6.75
CA THR A 80 -13.77 15.98 6.81
C THR A 80 -13.64 16.61 5.42
N TYR A 81 -13.33 15.81 4.40
CA TYR A 81 -13.28 16.27 3.01
C TYR A 81 -14.61 16.90 2.55
N VAL A 82 -15.73 16.21 2.75
CA VAL A 82 -17.06 16.73 2.35
C VAL A 82 -17.43 17.98 3.15
N CYS A 83 -17.13 18.04 4.45
CA CYS A 83 -17.39 19.23 5.25
C CYS A 83 -16.56 20.44 4.75
N CYS A 84 -15.31 20.23 4.31
CA CYS A 84 -14.48 21.26 3.69
C CYS A 84 -15.10 21.77 2.37
N GLU A 85 -15.55 20.86 1.50
CA GLU A 85 -16.21 21.21 0.22
C GLU A 85 -17.51 21.98 0.43
N LEU A 86 -18.30 21.60 1.44
CA LEU A 86 -19.54 22.27 1.83
C LEU A 86 -19.30 23.58 2.62
N ARG A 87 -18.04 23.95 2.88
CA ARG A 87 -17.62 25.12 3.68
C ARG A 87 -18.29 25.18 5.05
N GLN A 88 -18.49 24.03 5.69
CA GLN A 88 -19.06 23.99 7.03
C GLN A 88 -18.03 24.51 8.05
N THR A 89 -18.47 25.34 8.99
CA THR A 89 -17.63 25.89 10.08
C THR A 89 -17.41 24.92 11.24
N THR A 90 -17.94 23.70 11.14
CA THR A 90 -17.94 22.66 12.18
C THR A 90 -16.64 21.85 12.25
N ILE A 91 -15.66 22.13 11.39
CA ILE A 91 -14.35 21.46 11.39
C ILE A 91 -13.34 22.36 12.09
N ASP A 92 -12.62 21.79 13.07
CA ASP A 92 -11.51 22.50 13.71
C ASP A 92 -10.40 22.77 12.69
N ALA A 93 -9.75 23.94 12.80
CA ALA A 93 -8.73 24.35 11.84
C ALA A 93 -7.55 23.35 11.73
N THR A 94 -7.31 22.54 12.76
CA THR A 94 -6.31 21.47 12.83
C THR A 94 -6.66 20.26 11.95
N ASP A 95 -7.95 19.99 11.75
CA ASP A 95 -8.46 18.83 10.99
C ASP A 95 -8.39 19.08 9.46
N ASN A 96 -8.12 20.31 9.02
CA ASN A 96 -8.02 20.64 7.59
C ASN A 96 -6.94 19.82 6.84
N SER A 97 -5.85 19.45 7.53
CA SER A 97 -4.79 18.63 6.93
C SER A 97 -5.24 17.21 6.58
N ILE A 98 -6.30 16.71 7.24
CA ILE A 98 -6.85 15.37 7.07
C ILE A 98 -7.55 15.24 5.72
N ALA A 99 -8.27 16.28 5.28
CA ALA A 99 -9.07 16.26 4.06
C ALA A 99 -8.22 16.04 2.80
N TYR A 100 -6.98 16.56 2.79
CA TYR A 100 -6.17 16.60 1.58
C TYR A 100 -5.25 15.37 1.48
N PRO A 101 -5.05 14.83 0.26
CA PRO A 101 -4.11 13.75 0.03
C PRO A 101 -2.68 14.24 0.25
N TYR A 102 -1.84 13.39 0.84
CA TYR A 102 -0.41 13.63 0.94
C TYR A 102 0.18 13.76 -0.47
N ARG A 103 0.90 14.86 -0.71
CA ARG A 103 1.69 15.07 -1.92
C ARG A 103 3.16 14.98 -1.55
N ARG A 104 3.83 13.93 -2.02
CA ARG A 104 5.27 13.77 -1.81
C ARG A 104 6.01 14.88 -2.55
N PRO A 105 6.85 15.70 -1.88
CA PRO A 105 7.67 16.68 -2.56
C PRO A 105 8.74 16.01 -3.43
N ILE A 106 9.34 16.79 -4.33
CA ILE A 106 10.52 16.36 -5.08
C ILE A 106 11.66 16.10 -4.08
N SER A 107 12.46 15.07 -4.33
CA SER A 107 13.61 14.75 -3.48
C SER A 107 14.78 15.68 -3.79
N HIS A 108 15.41 16.21 -2.75
CA HIS A 108 16.56 17.10 -2.84
C HIS A 108 17.62 16.66 -1.83
N ALA A 109 18.90 16.82 -2.16
CA ALA A 109 20.02 16.52 -1.28
C ALA A 109 21.16 17.51 -1.52
N GLN A 110 21.95 17.76 -0.48
CA GLN A 110 23.17 18.57 -0.54
C GLN A 110 24.34 17.71 -0.06
N GLN A 111 25.44 17.70 -0.81
CA GLN A 111 26.67 17.00 -0.46
C GLN A 111 27.80 18.02 -0.33
N THR A 112 28.54 17.95 0.78
CA THR A 112 29.74 18.76 1.01
C THR A 112 30.94 17.83 0.92
N ILE A 113 31.80 18.04 -0.07
CA ILE A 113 32.98 17.21 -0.32
C ILE A 113 34.23 18.06 -0.04
N PRO A 114 35.20 17.56 0.75
CA PRO A 114 36.46 18.28 0.97
C PRO A 114 37.22 18.48 -0.35
N GLU A 115 37.86 19.63 -0.52
CA GLU A 115 38.73 19.88 -1.67
C GLU A 115 39.98 18.97 -1.58
N CYS A 116 40.26 18.26 -2.68
CA CYS A 116 41.45 17.43 -2.80
C CYS A 116 42.57 18.24 -3.48
N PRO A 117 43.84 18.16 -3.02
CA PRO A 117 44.95 18.87 -3.65
C PRO A 117 45.09 18.53 -5.14
N GLN A 118 45.34 19.54 -6.00
CA GLN A 118 45.46 19.36 -7.47
C GLN A 118 46.55 18.35 -7.89
N SER A 119 47.55 18.12 -7.04
CA SER A 119 48.60 17.13 -7.26
C SER A 119 48.10 15.68 -7.16
N GLN A 120 46.98 15.44 -6.49
CA GLN A 120 46.44 14.12 -6.18
C GLN A 120 45.26 13.80 -7.12
N LYS A 121 45.54 13.05 -8.19
CA LYS A 121 44.58 12.82 -9.29
C LYS A 121 43.50 11.76 -9.01
N VAL A 122 43.70 10.89 -8.01
CA VAL A 122 42.87 9.67 -7.84
C VAL A 122 42.47 9.43 -6.38
N VAL A 123 43.43 9.43 -5.46
CA VAL A 123 43.13 9.16 -4.04
C VAL A 123 42.48 10.39 -3.42
N GLY A 124 41.29 10.24 -2.83
CA GLY A 124 40.56 11.35 -2.19
C GLY A 124 39.65 12.16 -3.13
N THR A 125 39.62 11.83 -4.43
CA THR A 125 38.69 12.42 -5.40
C THR A 125 37.42 11.59 -5.55
N SER A 126 36.27 12.24 -5.76
CA SER A 126 35.01 11.56 -6.08
C SER A 126 34.97 11.16 -7.55
N LEU A 127 35.50 9.98 -7.85
CA LEU A 127 35.46 9.41 -9.19
C LEU A 127 34.16 8.65 -9.42
N LEU A 128 33.65 8.72 -10.65
CA LEU A 128 32.52 7.90 -11.06
C LEU A 128 32.89 6.42 -10.91
N HIS A 129 31.92 5.59 -10.51
CA HIS A 129 32.05 4.14 -10.57
C HIS A 129 32.46 3.71 -11.99
N GLN A 130 33.55 2.94 -12.12
CA GLN A 130 34.17 2.62 -13.41
C GLN A 130 33.19 1.99 -14.40
N SER A 131 32.32 1.10 -13.92
CA SER A 131 31.29 0.44 -14.74
C SER A 131 29.95 1.18 -14.73
N GLY A 132 29.88 2.40 -14.18
CA GLY A 132 28.62 3.15 -14.02
C GLY A 132 27.92 3.43 -15.36
N TYR A 133 28.69 3.72 -16.41
CA TYR A 133 28.13 3.87 -17.76
C TYR A 133 27.55 2.56 -18.28
N LEU A 134 28.29 1.45 -18.14
CA LEU A 134 27.83 0.12 -18.57
C LEU A 134 26.56 -0.34 -17.83
N GLN A 135 26.45 0.01 -16.54
CA GLN A 135 25.24 -0.23 -15.75
C GLN A 135 24.04 0.57 -16.27
N ALA A 136 24.26 1.84 -16.63
CA ALA A 136 23.21 2.71 -17.14
C ALA A 136 22.78 2.38 -18.59
N THR A 137 23.69 1.84 -19.41
CA THR A 137 23.40 1.42 -20.78
C THR A 137 22.88 -0.02 -20.88
N GLY A 138 23.02 -0.81 -19.81
CA GLY A 138 22.69 -2.24 -19.82
C GLY A 138 23.76 -3.13 -20.47
N GLU A 139 24.97 -2.60 -20.69
CA GLU A 139 26.10 -3.33 -21.28
C GLU A 139 26.94 -4.08 -20.24
N ALA A 140 26.74 -3.78 -18.94
CA ALA A 140 27.40 -4.51 -17.87
C ALA A 140 26.87 -5.95 -17.81
N THR A 141 27.71 -6.92 -18.17
CA THR A 141 27.35 -8.35 -18.16
C THR A 141 27.37 -8.92 -16.74
N TYR A 142 26.22 -9.39 -16.27
CA TYR A 142 26.05 -10.18 -15.06
C TYR A 142 25.97 -11.67 -15.38
N VAL A 143 25.94 -12.52 -14.35
CA VAL A 143 26.01 -13.99 -14.51
C VAL A 143 24.91 -14.53 -15.43
N ASP A 144 23.70 -13.97 -15.34
CA ASP A 144 22.55 -14.42 -16.15
C ASP A 144 22.53 -13.83 -17.57
N ASP A 145 23.36 -12.82 -17.85
CA ASP A 145 23.51 -12.22 -19.18
C ASP A 145 24.47 -13.03 -20.08
N ILE A 146 25.21 -13.99 -19.49
CA ILE A 146 26.12 -14.85 -20.23
C ILE A 146 25.29 -15.79 -21.12
N PRO A 147 25.50 -15.78 -22.46
CA PRO A 147 24.72 -16.62 -23.36
C PRO A 147 24.82 -18.10 -22.99
N SER A 148 23.68 -18.77 -22.93
CA SER A 148 23.64 -20.22 -22.73
C SER A 148 24.32 -20.92 -23.90
N LEU A 149 25.27 -21.81 -23.59
CA LEU A 149 25.92 -22.66 -24.56
C LEU A 149 24.92 -23.68 -25.14
N THR A 150 25.24 -24.25 -26.29
CA THR A 150 24.46 -25.33 -26.86
C THR A 150 24.39 -26.50 -25.88
N ASN A 151 23.17 -26.98 -25.61
CA ASN A 151 22.88 -28.03 -24.62
C ASN A 151 23.08 -27.63 -23.14
N THR A 152 23.07 -26.34 -22.79
CA THR A 152 22.99 -25.90 -21.39
C THR A 152 21.74 -26.49 -20.72
N LEU A 153 21.92 -27.07 -19.53
CA LEU A 153 20.84 -27.57 -18.68
C LEU A 153 20.51 -26.56 -17.59
N HIS A 154 19.23 -26.49 -17.22
CA HIS A 154 18.76 -25.68 -16.10
C HIS A 154 18.39 -26.59 -14.92
N ALA A 155 18.66 -26.11 -13.71
CA ALA A 155 18.28 -26.80 -12.48
C ALA A 155 17.34 -25.91 -11.67
N ALA A 156 16.41 -26.54 -10.94
CA ALA A 156 15.53 -25.86 -10.00
C ALA A 156 15.56 -26.61 -8.66
N PHE A 157 15.55 -25.86 -7.56
CA PHE A 157 15.49 -26.44 -6.22
C PHE A 157 14.05 -26.80 -5.85
N VAL A 158 13.86 -27.98 -5.24
CA VAL A 158 12.63 -28.32 -4.52
C VAL A 158 12.87 -28.05 -3.04
N LEU A 159 12.24 -26.99 -2.52
CA LEU A 159 12.44 -26.51 -1.15
C LEU A 159 11.43 -27.13 -0.17
N SER A 160 11.78 -27.16 1.12
CA SER A 160 10.88 -27.63 2.17
C SER A 160 9.66 -26.71 2.31
N THR A 161 8.46 -27.28 2.34
CA THR A 161 7.20 -26.55 2.62
C THR A 161 6.83 -26.55 4.11
N LYS A 162 7.65 -27.18 4.95
CA LYS A 162 7.46 -27.27 6.40
C LYS A 162 8.68 -26.68 7.11
N PRO A 163 8.49 -25.86 8.15
CA PRO A 163 9.61 -25.26 8.89
C PRO A 163 10.43 -26.31 9.65
N ASN A 164 9.80 -27.38 10.15
CA ASN A 164 10.47 -28.50 10.79
C ASN A 164 9.68 -29.80 10.53
N ALA A 165 10.28 -30.77 9.85
CA ALA A 165 9.70 -32.07 9.57
C ALA A 165 10.78 -33.11 9.19
N ARG A 166 10.47 -34.40 9.33
CA ARG A 166 11.30 -35.50 8.83
C ARG A 166 10.85 -35.91 7.43
N ILE A 167 11.78 -35.94 6.47
CA ILE A 167 11.53 -36.47 5.13
C ILE A 167 11.31 -37.98 5.25
N LYS A 168 10.10 -38.45 4.92
CA LYS A 168 9.76 -39.89 4.93
C LYS A 168 9.94 -40.55 3.57
N HIS A 169 9.67 -39.81 2.50
CA HIS A 169 9.66 -40.33 1.13
C HIS A 169 9.81 -39.15 0.14
N ILE A 170 10.50 -39.38 -0.97
CA ILE A 170 10.59 -38.45 -2.11
C ILE A 170 10.05 -39.20 -3.32
N GLY A 171 8.88 -38.78 -3.81
CA GLY A 171 8.27 -39.36 -5.01
C GLY A 171 8.48 -38.46 -6.21
N MET A 172 8.85 -39.03 -7.34
CA MET A 172 8.83 -38.34 -8.63
C MET A 172 7.46 -38.56 -9.27
N LYS A 173 6.78 -37.49 -9.66
CA LYS A 173 5.62 -37.56 -10.57
C LYS A 173 6.12 -37.25 -11.98
N SER A 174 5.63 -38.00 -12.96
CA SER A 174 6.05 -37.90 -14.38
C SER A 174 5.49 -36.67 -15.10
N GLU A 175 4.69 -35.83 -14.44
CA GLU A 175 4.23 -34.57 -15.02
C GLU A 175 5.28 -33.49 -14.81
N ILE A 176 5.96 -33.22 -15.92
CA ILE A 176 7.06 -32.28 -16.07
C ILE A 176 6.54 -30.87 -15.83
N PHE A 177 7.29 -30.12 -15.01
CA PHE A 177 7.11 -28.69 -14.77
C PHE A 177 6.72 -27.97 -16.07
N PRO A 178 5.72 -27.05 -16.06
CA PRO A 178 5.45 -26.23 -17.22
C PRO A 178 6.77 -25.56 -17.63
N LEU A 179 7.19 -25.79 -18.88
CA LEU A 179 8.36 -25.16 -19.49
C LEU A 179 8.31 -23.67 -19.16
N ILE A 180 9.23 -23.24 -18.29
CA ILE A 180 9.51 -21.83 -18.06
C ILE A 180 10.07 -21.34 -19.40
N ARG A 181 9.24 -20.62 -20.17
CA ARG A 181 9.67 -19.90 -21.36
C ARG A 181 10.28 -18.56 -20.95
#